data_AF-A0A954QKZ3-F1
#
_entry.id   AF-A0A954QKZ3-F1
#
_cell.length_a   1.000
_cell.length_b   1.000
_cell.length_c   1.000
_cell.angle_alpha   90.00
_cell.angle_beta   90.00
_cell.angle_gamma   90.00
#
_symmetry.space_group_name_H-M   'P 1'
#
loop_
_entity.id
_entity.type
_entity.pdbx_description
1 polymer ?
#
loop_
_entity_poly.entity_id
_entity_poly.type
_entity_poly.pdbx_seq_one_letter_code
_entity_poly.pdbx_strand_id
1 'polypeptide(L)'
;AQPLSLEGQVVQDADRLDALGAIGIVRTIEFGAMRGREFYVPNDATCSLAHFHDKLFKLRALMNTAVAQRLAGEREQFMRDFLAQFQREWDGARW
;
A
#
# COMPACT_ATOMS: atom_id res chain seq x y z
N ALA A 1 -24.05 -6.64 2.36
CA ALA A 1 -23.42 -7.93 2.07
C ALA A 1 -23.52 -8.81 3.30
N GLN A 2 -23.64 -10.12 3.16
CA GLN A 2 -23.57 -11.03 4.31
C GLN A 2 -22.17 -10.98 4.93
N PRO A 3 -22.05 -11.05 6.26
CA PRO A 3 -20.75 -11.10 6.93
C PRO A 3 -20.01 -12.40 6.58
N LEU A 4 -18.69 -12.32 6.43
CA LEU A 4 -17.82 -13.47 6.16
C LEU A 4 -17.76 -14.42 7.36
N SER A 5 -17.58 -15.71 7.10
CA SER A 5 -17.18 -16.66 8.16
C SER A 5 -15.83 -16.26 8.78
N LEU A 6 -15.48 -16.86 9.92
CA LEU A 6 -14.20 -16.60 10.56
C LEU A 6 -13.03 -16.92 9.61
N GLU A 7 -13.10 -18.06 8.91
CA GLU A 7 -12.09 -18.48 7.93
C GLU A 7 -12.05 -17.49 6.76
N GLY A 8 -13.21 -17.01 6.29
CA GLY A 8 -13.30 -16.01 5.24
C GLY A 8 -12.66 -14.66 5.65
N GLN A 9 -12.84 -14.25 6.90
CA GLN A 9 -12.19 -13.06 7.46
C GLN A 9 -10.67 -13.23 7.53
N VAL A 10 -10.19 -14.38 8.00
CA VAL A 10 -8.76 -14.69 8.08
C VAL A 10 -8.10 -14.73 6.70
N VAL A 11 -8.72 -15.39 5.72
CA VAL A 11 -8.21 -15.45 4.34
C VAL A 11 -8.20 -14.06 3.70
N GLN A 12 -9.25 -13.27 3.91
CA GLN A 12 -9.31 -11.90 3.40
C GLN A 12 -8.26 -10.99 4.04
N ASP A 13 -8.01 -11.13 5.34
CA ASP A 13 -6.94 -10.40 6.02
C ASP A 13 -5.56 -10.77 5.45
N ALA A 14 -5.31 -12.06 5.19
CA ALA A 14 -4.06 -12.53 4.60
C ALA A 14 -3.82 -11.95 3.20
N ASP A 15 -4.84 -11.97 2.33
CA ASP A 15 -4.78 -11.37 0.98
C ASP A 15 -4.49 -9.86 1.04
N ARG A 16 -5.17 -9.14 1.93
CA ARG A 16 -4.95 -7.69 2.09
C ARG A 16 -3.58 -7.37 2.68
N LEU A 17 -3.07 -8.19 3.59
CA LEU A 17 -1.74 -8.00 4.16
C LEU A 17 -0.65 -8.15 3.08
N ASP A 18 -0.83 -9.06 2.13
CA ASP A 18 0.11 -9.25 1.01
C ASP A 18 0.20 -8.02 0.08
N ALA A 19 -0.87 -7.22 0.02
CA ALA A 19 -0.87 -5.95 -0.70
C ALA A 19 -0.13 -4.81 0.02
N LEU A 20 0.37 -5.01 1.25
CA LEU A 20 1.04 -4.00 2.07
C LEU A 20 2.53 -4.31 2.27
N GLY A 21 3.28 -3.32 2.75
CA GLY A 21 4.70 -3.47 3.11
C GLY A 21 5.60 -3.53 1.89
N ALA A 22 6.79 -4.12 2.06
CA ALA A 22 7.80 -4.18 0.99
C ALA A 22 7.28 -4.86 -0.29
N ILE A 23 6.54 -5.97 -0.15
CA ILE A 23 5.92 -6.67 -1.28
C ILE A 23 4.86 -5.79 -1.96
N GLY A 24 4.03 -5.09 -1.18
CA GLY A 24 3.06 -4.12 -1.70
C GLY A 24 3.69 -3.01 -2.54
N ILE A 25 4.84 -2.48 -2.13
CA ILE A 25 5.60 -1.47 -2.88
C ILE A 25 6.03 -2.02 -4.24
N VAL A 26 6.73 -3.17 -4.24
CA VAL A 26 7.23 -3.81 -5.47
C VAL A 26 6.08 -4.08 -6.44
N ARG A 27 5.00 -4.71 -5.96
CA ARG A 27 3.82 -5.02 -6.78
C ARG A 27 3.17 -3.77 -7.37
N THR A 28 3.16 -2.66 -6.63
CA THR A 28 2.57 -1.40 -7.12
C THR A 28 3.42 -0.79 -8.23
N ILE A 29 4.75 -0.81 -8.10
CA ILE A 29 5.69 -0.34 -9.12
C ILE A 29 5.60 -1.21 -10.37
N GLU A 30 5.71 -2.54 -10.22
CA GLU A 30 5.69 -3.48 -11.33
C GLU A 30 4.37 -3.43 -12.10
N PHE A 31 3.23 -3.43 -11.39
CA PHE A 31 1.92 -3.33 -12.04
C PHE A 31 1.75 -1.97 -12.75
N GLY A 32 2.24 -0.89 -12.15
CA GLY A 32 2.28 0.43 -12.80
C GLY A 32 3.04 0.40 -14.12
N ALA A 33 4.28 -0.09 -14.09
CA ALA A 33 5.14 -0.20 -15.25
C ALA A 33 4.51 -1.09 -16.35
N MET A 34 3.94 -2.25 -15.98
CA MET A 34 3.22 -3.12 -16.92
C MET A 34 2.01 -2.44 -17.58
N ARG A 35 1.43 -1.42 -16.94
CA ARG A 35 0.31 -0.63 -17.45
C ARG A 35 0.76 0.67 -18.14
N GLY A 36 2.06 0.87 -18.34
CA GLY A 36 2.60 2.10 -18.92
C GLY A 36 2.37 3.34 -18.04
N ARG A 37 2.24 3.16 -16.73
CA ARG A 37 2.10 4.25 -15.76
C ARG A 37 3.42 4.46 -15.04
N GLU A 38 3.86 5.72 -15.01
CA GLU A 38 5.01 6.11 -14.21
C GLU A 38 4.72 5.96 -12.71
N PHE A 39 5.77 5.68 -11.95
CA PHE A 39 5.63 5.52 -10.51
C PHE A 39 5.16 6.82 -9.85
N TYR A 40 5.78 7.94 -10.19
CA TYR A 40 5.46 9.25 -9.65
C TYR A 40 5.53 10.31 -10.75
N VAL A 41 4.47 11.11 -10.87
CA VAL A 41 4.43 12.30 -11.71
C VAL A 41 3.88 13.44 -10.83
N PRO A 42 4.62 14.56 -10.67
CA PRO A 42 4.15 15.67 -9.85
C PRO A 42 2.75 16.16 -10.27
N ASN A 43 1.86 16.30 -9.28
CA ASN A 43 0.46 16.72 -9.46
C ASN A 43 -0.43 15.80 -10.32
N ASP A 44 0.00 14.57 -10.61
CA ASP A 44 -0.81 13.58 -11.32
C ASP A 44 -1.43 12.56 -10.36
N ALA A 45 -2.76 12.60 -10.22
CA ALA A 45 -3.51 11.64 -9.41
C ALA A 45 -3.64 10.25 -10.05
N THR A 46 -3.12 10.05 -11.26
CA THR A 46 -3.23 8.77 -12.01
C THR A 46 -1.95 7.94 -11.99
N CYS A 47 -0.84 8.50 -11.49
CA CYS A 47 0.43 7.79 -11.32
C CYS A 47 0.32 6.67 -10.26
N SER A 48 1.27 5.73 -10.25
CA SER A 48 1.19 4.58 -9.33
C SER A 48 1.32 4.95 -7.86
N LEU A 49 2.01 6.04 -7.53
CA LEU A 49 2.13 6.54 -6.16
C LEU A 49 0.77 6.94 -5.57
N ALA A 50 -0.14 7.51 -6.38
CA ALA A 50 -1.49 7.85 -5.93
C ALA A 50 -2.26 6.64 -5.39
N HIS A 51 -1.97 5.43 -5.90
CA HIS A 51 -2.59 4.18 -5.44
C HIS A 51 -2.36 3.88 -3.95
N PHE A 52 -1.24 4.34 -3.39
CA PHE A 52 -0.96 4.18 -1.96
C PHE A 52 -2.03 4.89 -1.12
N HIS A 53 -2.39 6.11 -1.49
CA HIS A 53 -3.39 6.90 -0.78
C HIS A 53 -4.82 6.50 -1.14
N ASP A 54 -5.07 6.18 -2.41
CA ASP A 54 -6.40 5.84 -2.88
C ASP A 54 -6.90 4.49 -2.35
N LYS A 55 -5.97 3.54 -2.12
CA LYS A 55 -6.31 2.19 -1.71
C LYS A 55 -5.46 1.68 -0.54
N LEU A 56 -4.13 1.59 -0.69
CA LEU A 56 -3.31 0.78 0.21
C LEU A 56 -3.38 1.25 1.67
N PHE A 57 -3.29 2.55 1.91
CA PHE A 57 -3.38 3.16 3.24
C PHE A 57 -4.78 3.11 3.87
N LYS A 58 -5.79 2.63 3.13
CA LYS A 58 -7.13 2.38 3.68
C LYS A 58 -7.27 0.92 4.16
N LEU A 59 -6.42 0.00 3.71
CA LEU A 59 -6.56 -1.43 3.98
C LEU A 59 -6.46 -1.78 5.46
N ARG A 60 -5.61 -1.09 6.22
CA ARG A 60 -5.49 -1.31 7.67
C ARG A 60 -6.82 -1.20 8.40
N ALA A 61 -7.60 -0.16 8.09
CA ALA A 61 -8.90 0.08 8.72
C ALA A 61 -9.97 -0.94 8.30
N LEU A 62 -9.72 -1.68 7.22
CA LEU A 62 -10.63 -2.69 6.68
C LEU A 62 -10.32 -4.11 7.19
N MET A 63 -9.22 -4.32 7.91
CA MET A 63 -8.83 -5.62 8.46
C MET A 63 -9.86 -6.12 9.48
N ASN A 64 -10.18 -7.41 9.40
CA ASN A 64 -11.20 -8.05 10.21
C ASN A 64 -10.69 -8.38 11.61
N THR A 65 -9.44 -8.85 11.73
CA THR A 65 -8.84 -9.30 13.00
C THR A 65 -7.90 -8.27 13.60
N ALA A 66 -7.84 -8.21 14.94
CA ALA A 66 -6.93 -7.32 15.66
C ALA A 66 -5.45 -7.60 15.35
N VAL A 67 -5.09 -8.87 15.11
CA VAL A 67 -3.73 -9.26 14.71
C VAL A 67 -3.41 -8.70 13.33
N ALA A 68 -4.32 -8.85 12.34
CA ALA A 68 -4.11 -8.28 11.01
C ALA A 68 -4.05 -6.76 11.04
N GLN A 69 -4.86 -6.07 11.86
CA GLN A 69 -4.76 -4.62 12.03
C GLN A 69 -3.38 -4.18 12.54
N ARG A 70 -2.80 -4.90 13.49
CA ARG A 70 -1.44 -4.61 14.01
C ARG A 70 -0.38 -4.83 12.92
N LEU A 71 -0.39 -5.99 12.26
CA LEU A 71 0.54 -6.31 11.17
C LEU A 71 0.42 -5.33 10.00
N ALA A 72 -0.80 -4.93 9.65
CA ALA A 72 -1.06 -3.95 8.63
C ALA A 72 -0.51 -2.57 9.02
N GLY A 73 -0.57 -2.20 10.31
CA GLY A 73 0.05 -0.97 10.82
C GLY A 73 1.56 -0.94 10.63
N GLU A 74 2.25 -2.03 10.98
CA GLU A 74 3.71 -2.16 10.77
C GLU A 74 4.08 -2.06 9.29
N ARG A 75 3.33 -2.75 8.42
CA ARG A 75 3.54 -2.75 6.96
C ARG A 75 3.21 -1.40 6.32
N GLU A 76 2.14 -0.74 6.78
CA GLU A 76 1.75 0.60 6.33
C GLU A 76 2.82 1.62 6.69
N GLN A 77 3.34 1.58 7.91
CA GLN A 77 4.40 2.48 8.36
C GLN A 77 5.63 2.36 7.45
N PHE A 78 6.07 1.14 7.16
CA PHE A 78 7.19 0.91 6.23
C PHE A 78 6.97 1.56 4.85
N MET A 79 5.76 1.45 4.30
CA MET A 79 5.44 2.08 3.02
C MET A 79 5.44 3.61 3.11
N ARG A 80 4.95 4.19 4.22
CA ARG A 80 5.00 5.64 4.44
C ARG A 80 6.43 6.13 4.54
N ASP A 81 7.29 5.40 5.24
CA ASP A 81 8.71 5.73 5.39
C ASP A 81 9.42 5.66 4.03
N PHE A 82 9.11 4.63 3.22
CA PHE A 82 9.59 4.53 1.84
C PHE A 82 9.16 5.73 0.99
N LEU A 83 7.86 6.08 0.98
CA LEU A 83 7.38 7.22 0.20
C LEU A 83 7.99 8.54 0.67
N ALA A 84 8.15 8.73 1.99
CA ALA A 84 8.77 9.92 2.53
C ALA A 84 10.25 10.02 2.13
N GLN A 85 10.99 8.91 2.13
CA GLN A 85 12.37 8.87 1.63
C GLN A 85 12.43 9.14 0.12
N PHE A 86 11.60 8.45 -0.66
CA PHE A 86 11.49 8.66 -2.10
C PHE A 86 11.23 10.13 -2.45
N GLN A 87 10.29 10.78 -1.75
CA GLN A 87 9.95 12.18 -2.01
C GLN A 87 11.12 13.13 -1.69
N ARG A 88 11.84 12.90 -0.59
CA ARG A 88 13.04 13.67 -0.24
C ARG A 88 14.14 13.53 -1.30
N GLU A 89 14.36 12.31 -1.78
CA GLU A 89 15.35 12.02 -2.82
C GLU A 89 14.95 12.66 -4.17
N TRP A 90 13.66 12.58 -4.52
CA TRP A 90 13.12 13.14 -5.75
C TRP A 90 13.16 14.66 -5.80
N ASP A 91 12.75 15.35 -4.73
CA ASP A 91 12.71 16.81 -4.67
C ASP A 91 14.12 17.45 -4.65
N GLY A 92 15.18 16.63 -4.64
CA GLY A 92 16.56 17.10 -4.60
C GLY A 92 16.90 17.82 -3.28
N ALA A 93 16.15 17.52 -2.21
CA ALA A 93 16.42 18.02 -0.88
C ALA A 93 17.74 17.38 -0.39
N ARG A 94 18.83 18.06 -0.77
CA ARG A 94 20.24 17.93 -0.35
C ARG A 94 20.48 16.90 0.76
N TRP A 95 21.24 15.86 0.39
CA TRP A 95 22.12 15.14 1.32
C TRP A 95 23.13 16.11 1.95
#